data_AF-A0A957DAQ9-F1
#
_entry.id   AF-A0A957DAQ9-F1
#
_cell.length_a   1.000
_cell.length_b   1.000
_cell.length_c   1.000
_cell.angle_alpha   90.00
_cell.angle_beta   90.00
_cell.angle_gamma   90.00
#
_symmetry.space_group_name_H-M   'P 1'
#
loop_
_entity.id
_entity.type
_entity.pdbx_description
1 polymer ?
#
loop_
_entity_poly.entity_id
_entity_poly.type
_entity_poly.pdbx_seq_one_letter_code
_entity_poly.pdbx_strand_id
1 'polypeptide(L)'
;GPKLAEKIVAHRDKHGRFATRQSLIDVNGLGSKAFEQCAGFLRILGGENPLDASAIHPESYGVATAVLQRASLTPHSAPAEREPALIALRQRIADKQFAAELGAGVPTLIDIYEQLVRPGRDPRADLPLPILRNDVLSMDDLREGMILQGTVRNVVDFGAFIDIGVKQDGLLHRSKIPRQTRLGVGDVVEVTILSVEKERNRIGLGWPQA
;
A
#
# COMPACT_ATOMS: atom_id res chain seq x y z
N GLY A 1 23.75 -5.92 2.39
CA GLY A 1 24.11 -7.33 2.07
C GLY A 1 23.95 -8.22 3.30
N PRO A 2 23.88 -9.55 3.15
CA PRO A 2 23.50 -10.48 4.22
C PRO A 2 24.39 -10.38 5.46
N LYS A 3 25.71 -10.36 5.29
CA LYS A 3 26.68 -10.21 6.39
C LYS A 3 26.49 -8.93 7.21
N LEU A 4 26.10 -7.82 6.57
CA LEU A 4 25.84 -6.56 7.28
C LEU A 4 24.54 -6.64 8.08
N ALA A 5 23.51 -7.29 7.53
CA ALA A 5 22.25 -7.51 8.24
C ALA A 5 22.47 -8.35 9.50
N GLU A 6 23.25 -9.43 9.42
CA GLU A 6 23.64 -10.25 10.58
C GLU A 6 24.35 -9.43 11.65
N LYS A 7 25.27 -8.54 11.27
CA LYS A 7 25.98 -7.67 12.21
C LYS A 7 25.06 -6.65 12.88
N ILE A 8 24.08 -6.09 12.16
CA ILE A 8 23.09 -5.18 12.75
C ILE A 8 22.27 -5.91 13.82
N VAL A 9 21.83 -7.13 13.53
CA VAL A 9 21.09 -7.97 14.49
C VAL A 9 21.96 -8.30 15.70
N ALA A 10 23.19 -8.78 15.49
CA ALA A 10 24.11 -9.11 16.57
C ALA A 10 24.45 -7.90 17.45
N HIS A 11 24.60 -6.70 16.86
CA HIS A 11 24.80 -5.47 17.62
C HIS A 11 23.59 -5.16 18.50
N ARG A 12 22.37 -5.24 17.93
CA ARG A 12 21.13 -5.02 18.68
C ARG A 12 20.95 -6.03 19.81
N ASP A 13 21.27 -7.30 19.59
CA ASP A 13 21.10 -8.33 20.61
C ASP A 13 22.08 -8.15 21.78
N LYS A 14 23.26 -7.58 21.51
CA LYS A 14 24.28 -7.28 22.53
C LYS A 14 24.06 -5.96 23.27
N HIS A 15 23.66 -4.91 22.55
CA HIS A 15 23.58 -3.54 23.07
C HIS A 15 22.15 -3.06 23.33
N GLY A 16 21.15 -3.85 22.96
CA GLY A 16 19.74 -3.50 23.03
C GLY A 16 19.24 -2.77 21.78
N ARG A 17 18.04 -2.20 21.88
CA ARG A 17 17.42 -1.44 20.78
C ARG A 17 18.23 -0.21 20.42
N PHE A 18 18.30 0.12 19.12
CA PHE A 18 18.84 1.39 18.66
C PHE A 18 17.92 2.55 19.08
N ALA A 19 18.49 3.59 19.69
CA ALA A 19 17.75 4.77 20.13
C ALA A 19 17.56 5.79 18.99
N THR A 20 18.54 5.88 18.08
CA THR A 20 18.53 6.79 16.93
C THR A 20 19.21 6.15 15.71
N ARG A 21 18.94 6.63 14.50
CA ARG A 21 19.61 6.14 13.28
C ARG A 21 21.11 6.35 13.36
N GLN A 22 21.56 7.43 14.00
CA GLN A 22 22.97 7.73 14.14
C GLN A 22 23.73 6.61 14.86
N SER A 23 23.10 5.93 15.83
CA SER A 23 23.70 4.78 16.52
C SER A 23 23.96 3.56 15.63
N LEU A 24 23.40 3.52 14.41
CA LEU A 24 23.72 2.46 13.45
C LEU A 24 25.18 2.52 12.98
N ILE A 25 25.82 3.69 13.00
CA ILE A 25 27.23 3.85 12.62
C ILE A 25 28.15 3.05 13.56
N ASP A 26 27.71 2.75 14.78
CA ASP A 26 28.46 1.94 15.75
C ASP A 26 28.48 0.44 15.38
N VAL A 27 27.70 0.03 14.37
CA VAL A 27 27.72 -1.34 13.84
C VAL A 27 29.00 -1.54 13.02
N ASN A 28 29.86 -2.44 13.48
CA ASN A 28 31.11 -2.77 12.80
C ASN A 28 30.88 -3.17 11.33
N GLY A 29 31.49 -2.44 10.40
CA GLY A 29 31.36 -2.68 8.96
C GLY A 29 30.23 -1.88 8.29
N LEU A 30 29.48 -1.07 9.05
CA LEU A 30 28.63 -0.02 8.49
C LEU A 30 29.46 1.28 8.38
N GLY A 31 30.09 1.48 7.22
CA GLY A 31 30.78 2.74 6.92
C GLY A 31 29.80 3.88 6.62
N SER A 32 30.30 5.13 6.62
CA SER A 32 29.50 6.34 6.35
C SER A 32 28.69 6.28 5.05
N LYS A 33 29.31 5.81 3.96
CA LYS A 33 28.62 5.64 2.67
C LYS A 33 27.54 4.54 2.71
N ALA A 34 27.80 3.46 3.43
CA ALA A 34 26.81 2.40 3.58
C ALA A 34 25.62 2.88 4.43
N PHE A 35 25.90 3.67 5.48
CA PHE A 35 24.90 4.33 6.30
C PHE A 35 24.03 5.28 5.47
N GLU A 36 24.65 6.18 4.70
CA GLU A 36 23.95 7.11 3.79
C GLU A 36 23.03 6.38 2.83
N GLN A 37 23.45 5.25 2.25
CA GLN A 37 22.61 4.49 1.32
C GLN A 37 21.44 3.76 1.99
N CYS A 38 21.54 3.44 3.28
CA CYS A 38 20.51 2.66 3.97
C CYS A 38 19.64 3.45 4.96
N ALA A 39 20.11 4.60 5.46
CA ALA A 39 19.51 5.25 6.63
C ALA A 39 18.05 5.67 6.39
N GLY A 40 17.68 6.09 5.18
CA GLY A 40 16.30 6.45 4.83
C GLY A 40 15.33 5.27 4.84
N PHE A 41 15.82 4.04 4.69
CA PHE A 41 15.01 2.82 4.64
C PHE A 41 14.88 2.12 6.00
N LEU A 42 15.81 2.38 6.93
CA LEU A 42 15.79 1.80 8.27
C LEU A 42 14.97 2.71 9.19
N ARG A 43 13.93 2.18 9.82
CA ARG A 43 13.05 2.95 10.72
C ARG A 43 13.26 2.55 12.17
N ILE A 44 13.27 3.53 13.06
CA ILE A 44 13.33 3.31 14.52
C ILE A 44 12.04 3.86 15.13
N LEU A 45 11.19 2.95 15.58
CA LEU A 45 9.91 3.28 16.20
C LEU A 45 10.12 3.51 17.70
N GLY A 46 9.60 4.63 18.22
CA GLY A 46 9.75 4.99 19.64
C GLY A 46 11.20 5.28 20.06
N GLY A 47 12.04 5.69 19.10
CA GLY A 47 13.39 6.22 19.36
C GLY A 47 13.36 7.64 19.93
N GLU A 48 14.55 8.17 20.23
CA GLU A 48 14.70 9.52 20.79
C GLU A 48 14.41 10.62 19.75
N ASN A 49 14.70 10.36 18.47
CA ASN A 49 14.38 11.26 17.38
C ASN A 49 13.11 10.79 16.64
N PRO A 50 11.99 11.52 16.72
CA PRO A 50 10.74 11.14 16.05
C PRO A 50 10.86 11.06 14.52
N LEU A 51 11.82 11.77 13.90
CA LEU A 51 12.03 11.72 12.45
C LEU A 51 12.58 10.36 11.99
N ASP A 52 13.19 9.57 12.88
CA ASP A 52 13.73 8.25 12.56
C ASP A 52 12.64 7.20 12.28
N ALA A 53 11.39 7.50 12.64
CA ALA A 53 10.23 6.68 12.30
C ALA A 53 9.71 6.94 10.87
N SER A 54 10.15 8.02 10.23
CA SER A 54 9.72 8.44 8.88
C SER A 54 10.68 7.98 7.78
N ALA A 55 10.32 8.17 6.51
CA ALA A 55 11.24 7.95 5.39
C ALA A 55 12.20 9.13 5.13
N ILE A 56 12.13 10.21 5.95
CA ILE A 56 13.02 11.38 5.80
C ILE A 56 14.45 10.93 6.07
N HIS A 57 15.33 11.14 5.08
CA HIS A 57 16.74 10.79 5.21
C HIS A 57 17.45 11.72 6.22
N PRO A 58 18.43 11.24 7.02
CA PRO A 58 19.16 12.09 7.97
C PRO A 58 19.80 13.34 7.36
N GLU A 59 20.20 13.29 6.09
CA GLU A 59 20.71 14.46 5.36
C GLU A 59 19.69 15.61 5.29
N SER A 60 18.40 15.28 5.35
CA SER A 60 17.27 16.21 5.24
C SER A 60 16.70 16.60 6.62
N TYR A 61 17.30 16.19 7.74
CA TYR A 61 16.80 16.55 9.07
C TYR A 61 16.84 18.05 9.35
N GLY A 62 17.85 18.76 8.80
CA GLY A 62 17.89 20.22 8.88
C GLY A 62 16.67 20.85 8.21
N VAL A 63 16.34 20.39 7.00
CA VAL A 63 15.17 20.87 6.23
C VAL A 63 13.86 20.54 6.96
N ALA A 64 13.68 19.29 7.40
CA ALA A 64 12.48 18.88 8.13
C ALA A 64 12.27 19.66 9.44
N THR A 65 13.35 19.92 10.18
CA THR A 65 13.29 20.71 11.42
C THR A 65 12.94 22.16 11.12
N ALA A 66 13.52 22.76 10.09
CA ALA A 66 13.20 24.14 9.67
C ALA A 66 11.73 24.27 9.22
N VAL A 67 11.20 23.28 8.50
CA VAL A 67 9.77 23.21 8.13
C VAL A 67 8.89 23.20 9.38
N LEU A 68 9.18 22.33 10.35
CA LEU A 68 8.44 22.27 11.61
C LEU A 68 8.50 23.59 12.37
N GLN A 69 9.68 24.19 12.52
CA GLN A 69 9.84 25.47 13.19
C GLN A 69 9.06 26.60 12.50
N ARG A 70 9.07 26.65 11.17
CA ARG A 70 8.30 27.65 10.41
C ARG A 70 6.79 27.48 10.56
N ALA A 71 6.34 26.27 10.84
CA ALA A 71 4.96 25.93 11.19
C ALA A 71 4.67 26.07 12.70
N SER A 72 5.61 26.57 13.50
CA SER A 72 5.51 26.66 14.98
C SER A 72 5.29 25.29 15.66
N LEU A 73 5.88 24.24 15.10
CA LEU A 73 5.82 22.87 15.60
C LEU A 73 7.19 22.37 16.06
N THR A 74 7.18 21.24 16.77
CA THR A 74 8.38 20.50 17.13
C THR A 74 8.35 19.08 16.54
N PRO A 75 9.49 18.38 16.46
CA PRO A 75 9.51 16.97 16.06
C PRO A 75 8.63 16.05 16.93
N HIS A 76 8.23 16.48 18.13
CA HIS A 76 7.38 15.73 19.05
C HIS A 76 5.90 16.11 18.96
N SER A 77 5.55 17.16 18.21
CA SER A 77 4.14 17.55 17.99
C SER A 77 3.36 16.40 17.38
N ALA A 78 2.11 16.21 17.83
CA ALA A 78 1.28 15.08 17.41
C ALA A 78 0.94 15.18 15.91
N PRO A 79 0.80 14.06 15.17
CA PRO A 79 0.44 14.08 13.75
C PRO A 79 -0.82 14.91 13.43
N ALA A 80 -1.82 14.89 14.33
CA ALA A 80 -3.07 15.65 14.20
C ALA A 80 -2.85 17.18 14.20
N GLU A 81 -1.78 17.67 14.84
CA GLU A 81 -1.43 19.10 14.84
C GLU A 81 -0.61 19.49 13.61
N ARG A 82 0.10 18.52 13.01
CA ARG A 82 1.01 18.78 11.89
C ARG A 82 0.27 19.11 10.61
N GLU A 83 -0.74 18.33 10.26
CA GLU A 83 -1.48 18.51 9.01
C GLU A 83 -2.06 19.92 8.83
N PRO A 84 -2.88 20.45 9.78
CA PRO A 84 -3.45 21.79 9.61
C PRO A 84 -2.38 22.89 9.59
N ALA A 85 -1.33 22.77 10.40
CA ALA A 85 -0.25 23.76 10.47
C ALA A 85 0.60 23.79 9.18
N LEU A 86 0.90 22.63 8.60
CA LEU A 86 1.62 22.53 7.34
C LEU A 86 0.78 23.02 6.15
N ILE A 87 -0.54 22.77 6.15
CA ILE A 87 -1.46 23.35 5.16
C ILE A 87 -1.45 24.88 5.25
N ALA A 88 -1.56 25.44 6.45
CA ALA A 88 -1.52 26.89 6.67
C ALA A 88 -0.17 27.49 6.23
N LEU A 89 0.94 26.79 6.46
CA LEU A 89 2.26 27.22 5.99
C LEU A 89 2.32 27.30 4.46
N ARG A 90 1.83 26.28 3.76
CA ARG A 90 1.83 26.22 2.29
C ARG A 90 0.91 27.25 1.63
N GLN A 91 -0.11 27.73 2.35
CA GLN A 91 -0.93 28.86 1.91
C GLN A 91 -0.21 30.21 2.04
N ARG A 92 0.75 30.31 2.98
CA ARG A 92 1.50 31.54 3.24
C ARG A 92 2.76 31.67 2.39
N ILE A 93 3.42 30.55 2.08
CA ILE A 93 4.69 30.53 1.34
C ILE A 93 4.59 29.46 0.25
N ALA A 94 4.89 29.84 -0.99
CA ALA A 94 4.91 28.91 -2.11
C ALA A 94 6.05 27.88 -1.93
N ASP A 95 5.76 26.61 -2.22
CA ASP A 95 6.73 25.50 -2.06
C ASP A 95 8.05 25.76 -2.80
N LYS A 96 8.01 26.37 -3.99
CA LYS A 96 9.20 26.73 -4.76
C LYS A 96 10.09 27.75 -4.05
N GLN A 97 9.48 28.75 -3.42
CA GLN A 97 10.21 29.79 -2.69
C GLN A 97 10.81 29.20 -1.41
N PHE A 98 10.03 28.41 -0.68
CA PHE A 98 10.48 27.85 0.58
C PHE A 98 11.57 26.79 0.38
N ALA A 99 11.46 25.95 -0.65
CA ALA A 99 12.50 24.99 -1.01
C ALA A 99 13.84 25.68 -1.31
N ALA A 100 13.80 26.78 -2.08
CA ALA A 100 15.00 27.58 -2.37
C ALA A 100 15.60 28.22 -1.11
N GLU A 101 14.76 28.72 -0.20
CA GLU A 101 15.20 29.26 1.10
C GLU A 101 15.93 28.21 1.95
N LEU A 102 15.42 26.97 1.95
CA LEU A 102 15.98 25.85 2.71
C LEU A 102 17.14 25.14 2.01
N GLY A 103 17.49 25.54 0.78
CA GLY A 103 18.50 24.86 -0.03
C GLY A 103 18.11 23.43 -0.45
N ALA A 104 16.81 23.14 -0.51
CA ALA A 104 16.26 21.83 -0.85
C ALA A 104 15.60 21.84 -2.24
N GLY A 105 15.48 20.66 -2.85
CA GLY A 105 14.64 20.49 -4.03
C GLY A 105 13.15 20.59 -3.66
N VAL A 106 12.33 21.11 -4.58
CA VAL A 106 10.86 21.12 -4.41
C VAL A 106 10.30 19.70 -4.17
N PRO A 107 10.73 18.65 -4.91
CA PRO A 107 10.27 17.28 -4.62
C PRO A 107 10.61 16.84 -3.19
N THR A 108 11.84 17.11 -2.73
CA THR A 108 12.29 16.79 -1.37
C THR A 108 11.41 17.47 -0.31
N LEU A 109 11.06 18.74 -0.52
CA LEU A 109 10.19 19.47 0.41
C LEU A 109 8.78 18.86 0.46
N ILE A 110 8.23 18.47 -0.70
CA ILE A 110 6.92 17.83 -0.80
C ILE A 110 6.92 16.48 -0.06
N ASP A 111 7.95 15.65 -0.27
CA ASP A 111 8.10 14.37 0.41
C ASP A 111 8.23 14.55 1.93
N ILE A 112 8.98 15.56 2.37
CA ILE A 112 9.09 15.92 3.79
C ILE A 112 7.71 16.26 4.37
N TYR A 113 6.89 17.06 3.70
CA TYR A 113 5.54 17.37 4.20
C TYR A 113 4.70 16.11 4.40
N GLU A 114 4.70 15.21 3.40
CA GLU A 114 3.93 13.96 3.50
C GLU A 114 4.43 13.09 4.67
N GLN A 115 5.74 12.94 4.81
CA GLN A 115 6.35 12.15 5.87
C GLN A 115 6.20 12.76 7.26
N LEU A 116 6.12 14.09 7.38
CA LEU A 116 5.85 14.76 8.65
C LEU A 116 4.41 14.51 9.11
N VAL A 117 3.43 14.51 8.20
CA VAL A 117 2.01 14.25 8.51
C VAL A 117 1.77 12.77 8.78
N ARG A 118 2.31 11.87 7.95
CA ARG A 118 2.10 10.42 8.05
C ARG A 118 3.45 9.69 8.09
N PRO A 119 4.17 9.74 9.24
CA PRO A 119 5.46 9.08 9.35
C PRO A 119 5.30 7.57 9.16
N GLY A 120 6.01 7.02 8.17
CA GLY A 120 6.01 5.58 7.92
C GLY A 120 4.76 5.04 7.23
N ARG A 121 4.00 5.88 6.50
CA ARG A 121 2.93 5.45 5.57
C ARG A 121 3.40 4.24 4.77
N ASP A 122 2.64 3.15 4.84
CA ASP A 122 2.88 1.99 4.01
C ASP A 122 2.29 2.24 2.62
N PRO A 123 3.11 2.36 1.55
CA PRO A 123 2.60 2.58 0.20
C PRO A 123 1.72 1.43 -0.29
N ARG A 124 1.78 0.25 0.36
CA ARG A 124 0.93 -0.89 0.03
C ARG A 124 -0.50 -0.73 0.53
N ALA A 125 -0.75 0.14 1.52
CA ALA A 125 -2.09 0.36 2.05
C ALA A 125 -3.03 1.04 1.03
N ASP A 126 -2.46 1.77 0.07
CA ASP A 126 -3.20 2.43 -1.01
C ASP A 126 -3.43 1.51 -2.23
N LEU A 127 -2.81 0.33 -2.25
CA LEU A 127 -2.99 -0.63 -3.33
C LEU A 127 -4.29 -1.43 -3.11
N PRO A 128 -5.00 -1.80 -4.18
CA PRO A 128 -6.11 -2.73 -4.06
C PRO A 128 -5.60 -4.01 -3.39
N LEU A 129 -6.35 -4.49 -2.40
CA LEU A 129 -6.00 -5.73 -1.72
C LEU A 129 -5.83 -6.83 -2.78
N PRO A 130 -4.79 -7.66 -2.68
CA PRO A 130 -4.67 -8.80 -3.56
C PRO A 130 -5.96 -9.60 -3.47
N ILE A 131 -6.55 -9.92 -4.63
CA ILE A 131 -7.69 -10.82 -4.70
C ILE A 131 -7.17 -12.16 -4.18
N LEU A 132 -7.43 -12.42 -2.90
CA LEU A 132 -7.19 -13.73 -2.30
C LEU A 132 -8.06 -14.68 -3.10
N ARG A 133 -7.43 -15.59 -3.87
CA ARG A 133 -8.10 -16.82 -4.28
C ARG A 133 -8.33 -17.59 -2.99
N ASN A 134 -9.43 -17.28 -2.31
CA ASN A 134 -9.95 -18.12 -1.26
C ASN A 134 -10.48 -19.36 -1.97
N ASP A 135 -9.56 -20.32 -2.04
CA ASP A 135 -9.83 -21.73 -2.09
C ASP A 135 -10.46 -22.19 -3.41
N VAL A 136 -10.01 -23.35 -3.87
CA VAL A 136 -10.70 -24.06 -4.93
C VAL A 136 -12.07 -24.40 -4.37
N LEU A 137 -13.07 -23.55 -4.64
CA LEU A 137 -14.46 -23.83 -4.32
C LEU A 137 -14.78 -25.14 -5.02
N SER A 138 -15.08 -26.17 -4.24
CA SER A 138 -15.64 -27.38 -4.83
C SER A 138 -17.08 -27.06 -5.24
N MET A 139 -17.64 -27.86 -6.15
CA MET A 139 -19.06 -27.71 -6.51
C MET A 139 -19.98 -27.90 -5.29
N ASP A 140 -19.47 -28.50 -4.20
CA ASP A 140 -20.20 -28.70 -2.96
C ASP A 140 -20.30 -27.46 -2.09
N ASP A 141 -19.36 -26.53 -2.24
CA ASP A 141 -19.30 -25.29 -1.46
C ASP A 141 -20.14 -24.17 -2.08
N LEU A 142 -20.55 -24.34 -3.34
CA LEU A 142 -21.39 -23.38 -4.05
C LEU A 142 -22.82 -23.39 -3.52
N ARG A 143 -23.30 -22.22 -3.12
CA ARG A 143 -24.69 -21.99 -2.70
C ARG A 143 -25.34 -20.95 -3.60
N GLU A 144 -26.61 -21.16 -3.90
CA GLU A 144 -27.43 -20.16 -4.61
C GLU A 144 -27.43 -18.84 -3.81
N GLY A 145 -27.34 -17.72 -4.52
CA GLY A 145 -27.24 -16.38 -3.95
C GLY A 145 -25.82 -15.92 -3.63
N MET A 146 -24.79 -16.77 -3.71
CA MET A 146 -23.40 -16.33 -3.56
C MET A 146 -22.99 -15.42 -4.72
N ILE A 147 -22.27 -14.35 -4.39
CA ILE A 147 -21.67 -13.43 -5.35
C ILE A 147 -20.17 -13.76 -5.44
N LEU A 148 -19.68 -14.00 -6.64
CA LEU A 148 -18.31 -14.37 -6.92
C LEU A 148 -17.76 -13.54 -8.08
N GLN A 149 -16.45 -13.32 -8.10
CA GLN A 149 -15.78 -12.81 -9.28
C GLN A 149 -15.29 -13.98 -10.13
N GLY A 150 -15.51 -13.88 -11.44
CA GLY A 150 -15.07 -14.87 -12.40
C GLY A 150 -14.54 -14.26 -13.68
N THR A 151 -13.75 -15.03 -14.41
CA THR A 151 -13.16 -14.61 -15.68
C THR A 151 -13.90 -15.22 -16.86
N VAL A 152 -14.29 -14.40 -17.83
CA VAL A 152 -14.96 -14.87 -19.04
C VAL A 152 -13.97 -15.70 -19.88
N ARG A 153 -14.21 -17.01 -20.01
CA ARG A 153 -13.40 -17.88 -20.87
C ARG A 153 -13.87 -17.90 -22.31
N ASN A 154 -15.19 -17.83 -22.51
CA ASN A 154 -15.78 -17.90 -23.84
C ASN A 154 -17.10 -17.14 -23.90
N VAL A 155 -17.38 -16.52 -25.05
CA VAL A 155 -18.62 -15.78 -25.31
C VAL A 155 -19.30 -16.41 -26.50
N VAL A 156 -20.58 -16.76 -26.34
CA VAL A 156 -21.43 -17.36 -27.39
C VAL A 156 -22.70 -16.54 -27.55
N ASP A 157 -23.45 -16.75 -28.63
CA ASP A 157 -24.61 -15.90 -28.97
C ASP A 157 -25.70 -15.86 -27.89
N PHE A 158 -25.83 -16.96 -27.11
CA PHE A 158 -26.82 -17.13 -26.06
C PHE A 158 -26.30 -16.82 -24.64
N GLY A 159 -25.01 -16.51 -24.46
CA GLY A 159 -24.45 -16.25 -23.14
C GLY A 159 -22.92 -16.22 -23.07
N ALA A 160 -22.39 -16.20 -21.86
CA ALA A 160 -20.96 -16.25 -21.60
C ALA A 160 -20.63 -17.38 -20.61
N PHE A 161 -19.53 -18.08 -20.86
CA PHE A 161 -18.96 -19.06 -19.93
C PHE A 161 -17.91 -18.38 -19.08
N ILE A 162 -18.12 -18.42 -17.77
CA ILE A 162 -17.32 -17.68 -16.79
C ILE A 162 -16.73 -18.68 -15.81
N ASP A 163 -15.40 -18.62 -15.67
CA ASP A 163 -14.64 -19.38 -14.70
C ASP A 163 -14.70 -18.67 -13.36
N ILE A 164 -15.40 -19.29 -12.41
CA ILE A 164 -15.55 -18.80 -11.03
C ILE A 164 -14.57 -19.48 -10.06
N GLY A 165 -13.52 -20.15 -10.57
CA GLY A 165 -12.50 -20.81 -9.75
C GLY A 165 -12.82 -22.25 -9.36
N VAL A 166 -13.91 -22.82 -9.89
CA VAL A 166 -14.27 -24.25 -9.76
C VAL A 166 -13.89 -25.00 -11.04
N LYS A 167 -13.83 -26.34 -10.99
CA LYS A 167 -13.46 -27.15 -12.18
C LYS A 167 -14.39 -26.95 -13.39
N GLN A 168 -15.59 -26.43 -13.16
CA GLN A 168 -16.66 -26.31 -14.14
C GLN A 168 -17.05 -24.84 -14.36
N ASP A 169 -17.14 -24.44 -15.62
CA ASP A 169 -17.54 -23.07 -15.96
C ASP A 169 -19.03 -22.86 -15.74
N GLY A 170 -19.37 -21.70 -15.20
CA GLY A 170 -20.76 -21.26 -15.08
C GLY A 170 -21.24 -20.57 -16.34
N LEU A 171 -22.52 -20.77 -16.67
CA LEU A 171 -23.16 -20.14 -17.82
C LEU A 171 -23.97 -18.93 -17.38
N LEU A 172 -23.59 -17.75 -17.85
CA LEU A 172 -24.38 -16.53 -17.73
C LEU A 172 -25.19 -16.32 -19.01
N HIS A 173 -26.50 -16.51 -18.92
CA HIS A 173 -27.39 -16.37 -20.08
C HIS A 173 -27.52 -14.91 -20.51
N ARG A 174 -27.57 -14.64 -21.82
CA ARG A 174 -27.63 -13.27 -22.37
C ARG A 174 -28.84 -12.46 -21.88
N SER A 175 -29.94 -13.12 -21.55
CA SER A 175 -31.13 -12.47 -20.97
C SER A 175 -30.91 -11.91 -19.56
N LYS A 176 -29.89 -12.40 -18.84
CA LYS A 176 -29.50 -11.91 -17.52
C LYS A 176 -28.44 -10.82 -17.60
N ILE A 177 -27.77 -10.66 -18.74
CA ILE A 177 -26.79 -9.61 -18.98
C ILE A 177 -27.52 -8.30 -19.32
N PRO A 178 -27.20 -7.16 -18.68
CA PRO A 178 -27.74 -5.86 -19.05
C PRO A 178 -27.48 -5.56 -20.53
N ARG A 179 -28.49 -5.01 -21.24
CA ARG A 179 -28.41 -4.75 -22.69
C ARG A 179 -27.25 -3.84 -23.12
N GLN A 180 -26.70 -3.05 -22.20
CA GLN A 180 -25.60 -2.13 -22.43
C GLN A 180 -24.22 -2.76 -22.22
N THR A 181 -24.14 -3.93 -21.57
CA THR A 181 -22.86 -4.58 -21.23
C THR A 181 -22.45 -5.53 -22.35
N ARG A 182 -21.23 -5.34 -22.88
CA ARG A 182 -20.55 -6.32 -23.74
C ARG A 182 -19.48 -7.02 -22.91
N LEU A 183 -19.49 -8.35 -22.95
CA LEU A 183 -18.46 -9.19 -22.32
C LEU A 183 -17.48 -9.65 -23.40
N GLY A 184 -16.19 -9.46 -23.14
CA GLY A 184 -15.08 -10.01 -23.91
C GLY A 184 -14.45 -11.21 -23.21
N VAL A 185 -13.73 -12.03 -23.98
CA VAL A 185 -12.91 -13.11 -23.41
C VAL A 185 -11.75 -12.48 -22.62
N GLY A 186 -11.56 -12.92 -21.38
CA GLY A 186 -10.56 -12.40 -20.45
C GLY A 186 -11.09 -11.35 -19.46
N ASP A 187 -12.32 -10.87 -19.63
CA ASP A 187 -12.91 -9.91 -18.71
C ASP A 187 -13.17 -10.55 -17.34
N VAL A 188 -12.87 -9.80 -16.28
CA VAL A 188 -13.20 -10.17 -14.89
C VAL A 188 -14.51 -9.52 -14.53
N VAL A 189 -15.52 -10.33 -14.21
CA VAL A 189 -16.87 -9.87 -13.90
C VAL A 189 -17.40 -10.49 -12.63
N GLU A 190 -18.24 -9.73 -11.94
CA GLU A 190 -18.97 -10.19 -10.77
C GLU A 190 -20.27 -10.89 -11.20
N VAL A 191 -20.54 -12.06 -10.63
CA VAL A 191 -21.68 -12.91 -10.97
C VAL A 191 -22.33 -13.49 -9.72
N THR A 192 -23.63 -13.71 -9.79
CA THR A 192 -24.40 -14.36 -8.72
C THR A 192 -24.76 -15.79 -9.12
N ILE A 193 -24.59 -16.75 -8.21
CA ILE A 193 -25.03 -18.14 -8.44
C ILE A 193 -26.56 -18.19 -8.37
N LEU A 194 -27.20 -18.55 -9.48
CA LEU A 194 -28.65 -18.72 -9.54
C LEU A 194 -29.06 -20.17 -9.29
N SER A 195 -28.28 -21.13 -9.79
CA SER A 195 -28.57 -22.56 -9.62
C SER A 195 -27.29 -23.39 -9.69
N VAL A 196 -27.25 -24.47 -8.91
CA VAL A 196 -26.14 -25.45 -8.93
C VAL A 196 -26.71 -26.84 -9.15
N GLU A 197 -26.55 -27.39 -10.35
CA GLU A 197 -26.96 -28.76 -10.70
C GLU A 197 -25.75 -29.69 -10.57
N LYS A 198 -25.55 -30.28 -9.38
CA LYS A 198 -24.41 -31.18 -9.10
C LYS A 198 -24.43 -32.43 -9.98
N GLU A 199 -25.59 -33.03 -10.19
CA GLU A 199 -25.72 -34.26 -11.00
C GLU A 199 -25.33 -34.05 -12.47
N ARG A 200 -25.53 -32.84 -12.99
CA ARG A 200 -25.27 -32.50 -14.39
C ARG A 200 -24.00 -31.68 -14.58
N ASN A 201 -23.27 -31.38 -13.51
CA ASN A 201 -22.13 -30.48 -13.49
C ASN A 201 -22.44 -29.16 -14.22
N ARG A 202 -23.54 -28.49 -13.85
CA ARG A 202 -23.92 -27.19 -14.43
C ARG A 202 -24.13 -26.14 -13.34
N ILE A 203 -23.68 -24.93 -13.63
CA ILE A 203 -23.82 -23.77 -12.75
C ILE A 203 -24.51 -22.67 -13.56
N GLY A 204 -25.69 -22.25 -13.10
CA GLY A 204 -26.41 -21.11 -13.63
C GLY A 204 -25.91 -19.83 -12.98
N LEU A 205 -25.41 -18.90 -13.78
CA LEU A 205 -24.97 -17.59 -13.31
C LEU A 205 -25.98 -16.50 -13.70
N GLY A 206 -26.09 -15.50 -12.83
CA GLY A 206 -26.88 -14.29 -13.02
C GLY A 206 -26.01 -13.05 -12.92
N TRP A 207 -26.50 -11.96 -13.47
CA TRP A 207 -25.92 -10.64 -13.22
C TRP A 207 -26.26 -10.22 -11.79
N PRO A 208 -25.30 -9.67 -11.03
CA PRO A 208 -25.56 -9.20 -9.68
C PRO A 208 -26.67 -8.16 -9.72
N GLN A 209 -27.76 -8.43 -8.99
CA GLN A 209 -28.79 -7.42 -8.76
C GLN A 209 -28.19 -6.37 -7.81
N ALA A 210 -28.24 -5.11 -8.24
CA ALA A 210 -27.90 -3.97 -7.38
C ALA A 210 -28.95 -3.78 -6.29
#